data_AF-A0A529N7U5-F1
#
_entry.id   AF-A0A529N7U5-F1
#
_cell.length_a   1.000
_cell.length_b   1.000
_cell.length_c   1.000
_cell.angle_alpha   90.00
_cell.angle_beta   90.00
_cell.angle_gamma   90.00
#
_symmetry.space_group_name_H-M   'P 1'
#
loop_
_entity.id
_entity.type
_entity.pdbx_description
1 polymer ?
#
loop_
_entity_poly.entity_id
_entity_poly.type
_entity_poly.pdbx_seq_one_letter_code
_entity_poly.pdbx_strand_id
1 'polypeptide(L)'
;VADALELPGTFGIGRDRIAILIAGGDEAFHTLAGGPEDDTDEASAAVAAAGIGEGDCLIAISASGSTPYAVAALEDARSRGAATIA
;
A
#
# COMPACT_ATOMS: atom_id res chain seq x y z
N VAL A 1 3.64 3.02 -7.39
CA VAL A 1 3.40 4.46 -7.13
C VAL A 1 3.09 5.22 -8.40
N ALA A 2 4.03 5.36 -9.35
CA ALA A 2 3.84 6.21 -10.53
C ALA A 2 2.57 5.85 -11.32
N ASP A 3 2.33 4.55 -11.52
CA ASP A 3 1.15 4.04 -12.23
C ASP A 3 -0.18 4.55 -11.65
N ALA A 4 -0.34 4.48 -10.32
CA ALA A 4 -1.53 4.96 -9.62
C ALA A 4 -1.77 6.47 -9.78
N LEU A 5 -0.69 7.27 -9.92
CA LEU A 5 -0.79 8.72 -10.10
C LEU A 5 -1.30 9.12 -11.49
N GLU A 6 -1.20 8.24 -12.49
CA GLU A 6 -1.69 8.49 -13.84
C GLU A 6 -3.20 8.24 -13.97
N LEU A 7 -3.79 7.40 -13.11
CA LEU A 7 -5.20 6.99 -13.21
C LEU A 7 -6.20 8.16 -13.26
N PRO A 8 -6.07 9.25 -12.46
CA PRO A 8 -6.98 10.38 -12.57
C PRO A 8 -6.88 11.12 -13.90
N GLY A 9 -5.66 11.28 -14.43
CA GLY A 9 -5.43 12.00 -15.69
C GLY A 9 -5.83 11.18 -16.92
N THR A 10 -5.56 9.88 -16.88
CA THR A 10 -5.78 8.97 -18.03
C THR A 10 -7.21 8.45 -18.08
N PHE A 11 -7.82 8.14 -16.93
CA PHE A 11 -9.10 7.45 -16.85
C PHE A 11 -10.17 8.19 -16.03
N GLY A 12 -9.85 9.36 -15.46
CA GLY A 12 -10.80 10.14 -14.66
C GLY A 12 -11.17 9.52 -13.31
N ILE A 13 -10.36 8.58 -12.81
CA ILE A 13 -10.59 7.97 -11.48
C ILE A 13 -10.26 9.01 -10.40
N GLY A 14 -11.20 9.25 -9.48
CA GLY A 14 -11.02 10.19 -8.37
C GLY A 14 -9.81 9.84 -7.50
N ARG A 15 -9.07 10.84 -7.00
CA ARG A 15 -7.91 10.60 -6.13
C ARG A 15 -8.29 9.93 -4.80
N ASP A 16 -9.49 10.23 -4.32
CA ASP A 16 -10.11 9.62 -3.14
C ASP A 16 -10.36 8.12 -3.29
N ARG A 17 -10.34 7.59 -4.51
CA ARG A 17 -10.48 6.16 -4.83
C ARG A 17 -9.13 5.41 -4.84
N ILE A 18 -8.02 6.10 -4.61
CA ILE A 18 -6.66 5.58 -4.80
C ILE A 18 -5.84 5.82 -3.55
N ALA A 19 -5.40 4.75 -2.89
CA ALA A 19 -4.44 4.81 -1.80
C ALA A 19 -3.08 4.31 -2.27
N ILE A 20 -2.01 5.01 -1.88
CA ILE A 20 -0.62 4.61 -2.15
C ILE A 20 0.07 4.45 -0.79
N LEU A 21 0.50 3.23 -0.49
CA LEU A 21 1.17 2.88 0.77
C LEU A 21 2.63 2.55 0.43
N ILE A 22 3.55 3.19 1.13
CA ILE A 22 4.99 3.02 0.94
C ILE A 22 5.61 2.98 2.32
N ALA A 23 6.42 1.95 2.56
CA ALA A 23 7.21 1.83 3.77
C ALA A 23 8.12 3.05 3.96
N GLY A 24 8.02 3.72 5.11
CA GLY A 24 8.74 4.97 5.40
C GLY A 24 8.07 6.23 4.83
N GLY A 25 6.87 6.11 4.26
CA GLY A 25 6.08 7.23 3.74
C GLY A 25 6.76 8.03 2.63
N ASP A 26 6.42 9.32 2.52
CA ASP A 26 6.91 10.18 1.43
C ASP A 26 8.43 10.35 1.43
N GLU A 27 9.08 10.30 2.59
CA GLU A 27 10.55 10.39 2.68
C GLU A 27 11.26 9.22 1.99
N ALA A 28 10.59 8.08 1.83
CA ALA A 28 11.12 6.94 1.11
C ALA A 28 11.41 7.26 -0.37
N PHE A 29 10.66 8.19 -0.98
CA PHE A 29 10.93 8.62 -2.36
C PHE A 29 12.26 9.34 -2.54
N HIS A 30 12.77 9.94 -1.46
CA HIS A 30 13.99 10.74 -1.49
C HIS A 30 15.19 9.96 -0.99
N THR A 31 14.99 9.10 0.00
CA THR A 31 16.10 8.52 0.77
C THR A 31 16.26 7.02 0.59
N LEU A 32 15.16 6.29 0.33
CA LEU A 32 15.13 4.82 0.36
C LEU A 32 15.91 4.25 1.56
N ALA A 33 15.72 4.85 2.73
CA ALA A 33 16.39 4.40 3.95
C ALA A 33 16.05 2.92 4.21
N GLY A 34 17.04 2.11 4.59
CA GLY A 34 16.81 0.72 4.99
C GLY A 34 16.10 0.64 6.35
N GLY A 35 15.25 -0.37 6.54
CA GLY A 35 14.52 -0.61 7.80
C GLY A 35 13.00 -0.44 7.73
N PRO A 36 12.42 0.61 7.13
CA PRO A 36 10.97 0.77 7.04
C PRO A 36 10.27 -0.42 6.36
N GLU A 37 10.94 -1.07 5.40
CA GLU A 37 10.39 -2.26 4.74
C GLU A 37 10.18 -3.47 5.67
N ASP A 38 10.83 -3.45 6.84
CA ASP A 38 10.70 -4.46 7.88
C ASP A 38 9.62 -4.08 8.94
N ASP A 39 9.06 -2.87 8.88
CA ASP A 39 8.09 -2.37 9.87
C ASP A 39 6.65 -2.82 9.55
N THR A 40 6.21 -3.88 10.22
CA THR A 40 4.85 -4.44 10.04
C THR A 40 3.76 -3.63 10.74
N ASP A 41 4.12 -2.88 11.79
CA ASP A 41 3.16 -2.05 12.53
C ASP A 41 2.83 -0.80 11.71
N GLU A 42 3.85 -0.21 11.05
CA GLU A 42 3.67 0.87 10.08
C GLU A 42 2.74 0.44 8.94
N ALA A 43 2.92 -0.77 8.40
CA ALA A 43 2.05 -1.30 7.34
C ALA A 43 0.58 -1.36 7.77
N SER A 44 0.32 -1.95 8.93
CA SER A 44 -1.05 -2.08 9.47
C SER A 44 -1.67 -0.71 9.79
N ALA A 45 -0.87 0.22 10.31
CA ALA A 45 -1.30 1.59 10.54
C ALA A 45 -1.64 2.33 9.23
N ALA A 46 -0.85 2.13 8.17
CA ALA A 46 -1.09 2.71 6.86
C ALA A 46 -2.37 2.17 6.21
N VAL A 47 -2.61 0.86 6.28
CA VAL A 47 -3.86 0.24 5.79
C VAL A 47 -5.07 0.80 6.54
N ALA A 48 -4.98 0.91 7.87
CA ALA A 48 -6.04 1.49 8.70
C ALA A 48 -6.30 2.97 8.37
N ALA A 49 -5.24 3.77 8.24
CA ALA A 49 -5.32 5.21 7.96
C ALA A 49 -5.90 5.49 6.56
N ALA A 50 -5.60 4.62 5.58
CA ALA A 50 -6.18 4.67 4.25
C ALA A 50 -7.65 4.21 4.21
N GLY A 51 -8.18 3.65 5.30
CA GLY A 51 -9.57 3.19 5.37
C GLY A 51 -9.86 1.95 4.53
N ILE A 52 -8.84 1.16 4.20
CA ILE A 52 -8.97 0.00 3.30
C ILE A 52 -9.79 -1.10 3.97
N GLY A 53 -10.80 -1.62 3.27
CA GLY A 53 -11.65 -2.70 3.76
C GLY A 53 -12.52 -3.35 2.68
N GLU A 54 -13.68 -3.86 3.08
CA GLU A 54 -14.64 -4.47 2.15
C GLU A 54 -15.00 -3.51 0.99
N GLY A 55 -14.90 -4.03 -0.24
CA GLY A 55 -15.13 -3.24 -1.46
C GLY A 55 -13.85 -2.66 -2.07
N ASP A 56 -12.74 -2.67 -1.33
CA ASP A 56 -11.42 -2.27 -1.84
C ASP A 56 -10.60 -3.47 -2.35
N CYS A 57 -9.53 -3.15 -3.08
CA CYS A 57 -8.52 -4.11 -3.50
C CYS A 57 -7.12 -3.58 -3.16
N LEU A 58 -6.38 -4.31 -2.34
CA LEU A 58 -4.98 -4.01 -2.05
C LEU A 58 -4.08 -4.86 -2.97
N ILE A 59 -3.21 -4.19 -3.71
CA ILE A 59 -2.19 -4.82 -4.56
C ILE A 59 -0.84 -4.58 -3.90
N ALA A 60 -0.21 -5.65 -3.39
CA ALA A 60 1.13 -5.56 -2.85
C ALA A 60 2.17 -5.84 -3.93
N ILE A 61 3.27 -5.10 -3.86
CA ILE A 61 4.35 -5.19 -4.83
C ILE A 61 5.64 -5.39 -4.05
N SER A 62 6.21 -6.58 -4.17
CA SER A 62 7.54 -6.91 -3.64
C SER A 62 8.23 -7.85 -4.62
N ALA A 63 9.48 -7.56 -4.97
CA ALA A 63 10.27 -8.43 -5.84
C ALA A 63 10.67 -9.74 -5.15
N SER A 64 10.89 -9.72 -3.84
CA SER A 64 11.23 -10.92 -3.06
C SER A 64 10.00 -11.77 -2.74
N GLY A 65 8.81 -11.17 -2.78
CA GLY A 65 7.57 -11.79 -2.32
C GLY A 65 7.47 -11.97 -0.80
N SER A 66 8.47 -11.48 -0.05
CA SER A 66 8.58 -11.69 1.40
C SER A 66 8.90 -10.41 2.18
N THR A 67 8.85 -9.24 1.53
CA THR A 67 9.07 -7.94 2.21
C THR A 67 8.05 -7.78 3.35
N PRO A 68 8.46 -7.66 4.62
CA PRO A 68 7.54 -7.72 5.76
C PRO A 68 6.43 -6.68 5.71
N TYR A 69 6.72 -5.42 5.36
CA TYR A 69 5.73 -4.37 5.22
C TYR A 69 4.63 -4.76 4.21
N ALA A 70 5.02 -5.28 3.03
CA ALA A 70 4.09 -5.65 1.98
C ALA A 70 3.21 -6.85 2.38
N VAL A 71 3.79 -7.84 3.04
CA VAL A 71 3.08 -9.02 3.56
C VAL A 71 2.09 -8.62 4.66
N ALA A 72 2.53 -7.81 5.62
CA ALA A 72 1.67 -7.33 6.70
C ALA A 72 0.49 -6.50 6.18
N ALA A 73 0.72 -5.61 5.20
CA ALA A 73 -0.35 -4.84 4.58
C ALA A 73 -1.40 -5.73 3.88
N LEU A 74 -0.96 -6.79 3.18
CA LEU A 74 -1.86 -7.79 2.58
C LEU A 74 -2.70 -8.51 3.63
N GLU A 75 -2.07 -8.98 4.70
CA GLU A 75 -2.74 -9.73 5.75
C GLU A 75 -3.77 -8.87 6.49
N ASP A 76 -3.41 -7.63 6.84
CA ASP A 76 -4.31 -6.69 7.50
C ASP A 76 -5.50 -6.33 6.58
N ALA A 77 -5.24 -5.98 5.32
CA ALA A 77 -6.31 -5.68 4.35
C ALA A 77 -7.25 -6.88 4.14
N ARG A 78 -6.71 -8.09 4.03
CA ARG A 78 -7.52 -9.32 3.93
C ARG A 78 -8.38 -9.51 5.18
N SER A 79 -7.84 -9.26 6.37
CA SER A 79 -8.58 -9.38 7.63
C SER A 79 -9.76 -8.40 7.71
N ARG A 80 -9.65 -7.24 7.04
CA ARG A 80 -10.70 -6.21 6.92
C ARG A 80 -11.71 -6.47 5.80
N GLY A 81 -11.56 -7.56 5.06
CA GLY A 81 -12.47 -7.95 3.97
C GLY A 81 -12.12 -7.37 2.60
N ALA A 82 -10.97 -6.71 2.44
CA ALA A 82 -10.52 -6.25 1.14
C ALA A 82 -10.10 -7.43 0.25
N ALA A 83 -10.28 -7.29 -1.07
CA ALA A 83 -9.61 -8.17 -2.02
C ALA A 83 -8.10 -7.92 -1.98
N THR A 84 -7.29 -8.96 -2.21
CA THR A 84 -5.83 -8.85 -2.15
C THR A 84 -5.16 -9.49 -3.35
N ILE A 85 -4.14 -8.85 -3.91
CA ILE A 85 -3.28 -9.35 -4.99
C ILE A 85 -1.82 -9.25 -4.54
N ALA A 86 -1.04 -10.31 -4.76
CA ALA A 86 0.38 -10.43 -4.42
C ALA A 86 1.18 -10.90 -5.64
#